data_AF-A0A970IMX3-F1
#
_entry.id   AF-A0A970IMX3-F1
#
_cell.length_a   1.000
_cell.length_b   1.000
_cell.length_c   1.000
_cell.angle_alpha   90.00
_cell.angle_beta   90.00
_cell.angle_gamma   90.00
#
_symmetry.space_group_name_H-M   'P 1'
#
loop_
_entity.id
_entity.type
_entity.pdbx_description
1 polymer ?
#
loop_
_entity_poly.entity_id
_entity_poly.type
_entity_poly.pdbx_seq_one_letter_code
_entity_poly.pdbx_strand_id
1 'polypeptide(L)'
;GASWGYYNNLTKQEPPADWGITPGEDRFFALRMARAAGIRIEDPPEKEQFHLQGTEPDAYWQGHRWIRLASLYPERIDHVVFYREGHPVGLCHDEPFTLGYQTNWKQEAVVCDREERWSADVHLCDGRVLRCGTILT
;
A
#
# COMPACT_ATOMS: atom_id res chain seq x y z
N GLY A 1 0.23 21.34 5.51
CA GLY A 1 0.08 21.38 4.05
C GLY A 1 0.51 20.04 3.51
N ALA A 2 -0.38 19.31 2.84
CA ALA A 2 -0.06 18.01 2.25
C ALA A 2 0.57 18.24 0.87
N SER A 3 1.70 17.61 0.61
CA SER A 3 2.40 17.65 -0.68
C SER A 3 1.48 17.04 -1.76
N TRP A 4 1.05 17.86 -2.71
CA TRP A 4 0.14 17.47 -3.81
C TRP A 4 0.86 16.78 -4.98
N GLY A 5 1.93 16.06 -4.68
CA GLY A 5 2.54 15.12 -5.61
C GLY A 5 2.46 13.75 -4.99
N TYR A 6 1.53 12.92 -5.45
CA TYR A 6 1.60 11.47 -5.29
C TYR A 6 2.71 10.90 -6.21
N TYR A 7 3.87 11.57 -6.21
CA TYR A 7 5.13 11.00 -6.63
C TYR A 7 5.61 10.22 -5.42
N ASN A 8 5.24 8.94 -5.36
CA ASN A 8 5.79 8.04 -4.38
C ASN A 8 7.30 7.92 -4.66
N ASN A 9 8.11 8.82 -4.12
CA ASN A 9 9.55 8.80 -4.32
C ASN A 9 10.20 7.59 -3.60
N LEU A 10 9.46 6.88 -2.74
CA LEU A 10 9.93 5.60 -2.20
C LEU A 10 10.08 4.55 -3.30
N THR A 11 9.12 4.46 -4.24
CA THR A 11 9.24 3.49 -5.34
C THR A 11 10.51 3.73 -6.11
N LYS A 12 10.81 4.94 -6.57
CA LYS A 12 11.96 5.17 -7.45
C LYS A 12 13.35 4.82 -6.88
N GLN A 13 13.47 4.52 -5.58
CA GLN A 13 14.72 4.15 -4.92
C GLN A 13 14.83 2.67 -4.54
N GLU A 14 13.75 1.90 -4.69
CA GLU A 14 13.67 0.51 -4.23
C GLU A 14 13.95 -0.48 -5.39
N PRO A 15 14.40 -1.70 -5.09
CA PRO A 15 14.34 -2.79 -6.06
C PRO A 15 13.00 -3.55 -6.04
N PRO A 16 12.61 -4.21 -7.14
CA PRO A 16 13.14 -4.02 -8.48
C PRO A 16 12.72 -2.66 -9.06
N ALA A 17 13.56 -2.08 -9.92
CA ALA A 17 13.28 -0.78 -10.52
C ALA A 17 12.21 -0.81 -11.64
N ASP A 18 11.46 -1.91 -11.74
CA ASP A 18 10.29 -2.03 -12.62
C ASP A 18 9.06 -1.50 -11.86
N TRP A 19 8.87 -0.20 -11.97
CA TRP A 19 7.81 0.54 -11.30
C TRP A 19 6.57 0.68 -12.16
N GLY A 20 6.13 -0.44 -12.73
CA GLY A 20 4.85 -0.54 -13.42
C GLY A 20 3.72 0.11 -12.59
N ILE A 21 2.71 0.63 -13.29
CA ILE A 21 1.61 1.32 -12.64
C ILE A 21 0.75 0.29 -11.90
N THR A 22 0.87 0.24 -10.58
CA THR A 22 -0.03 -0.60 -9.78
C THR A 22 -1.44 0.00 -9.76
N PRO A 23 -2.50 -0.85 -9.70
CA PRO A 23 -3.87 -0.36 -9.61
C PRO A 23 -4.18 0.50 -8.38
N GLY A 24 -3.36 0.43 -7.32
CA GLY A 24 -3.56 1.25 -6.12
C GLY A 24 -3.17 2.71 -6.34
N GLU A 25 -1.94 2.98 -6.77
CA GLU A 25 -1.39 4.34 -6.72
C GLU A 25 -2.02 5.26 -7.77
N ASP A 26 -2.03 4.86 -9.04
CA ASP A 26 -2.49 5.72 -10.12
C ASP A 26 -4.01 5.84 -10.18
N ARG A 27 -4.73 4.73 -9.96
CA ARG A 27 -6.20 4.76 -9.89
C ARG A 27 -6.64 5.67 -8.75
N PHE A 28 -6.08 5.51 -7.55
CA PHE A 28 -6.49 6.33 -6.41
C PHE A 28 -6.12 7.79 -6.60
N PHE A 29 -4.93 8.07 -7.14
CA PHE A 29 -4.54 9.42 -7.50
C PHE A 29 -5.50 10.05 -8.52
N ALA A 30 -5.80 9.36 -9.63
CA ALA A 30 -6.69 9.84 -10.66
C ALA A 30 -8.12 10.10 -10.13
N LEU A 31 -8.63 9.21 -9.27
CA LEU A 31 -9.93 9.40 -8.60
C LEU A 31 -9.94 10.65 -7.70
N ARG A 32 -8.87 10.86 -6.91
CA ARG A 32 -8.73 12.05 -6.06
C ARG A 32 -8.61 13.33 -6.87
N MET A 33 -7.87 13.30 -7.98
CA MET A 33 -7.72 14.43 -8.90
C MET A 33 -9.03 14.78 -9.60
N ALA A 34 -9.77 13.78 -10.08
CA ALA A 34 -11.08 13.99 -10.70
C ALA A 34 -12.05 14.68 -9.72
N ARG A 35 -12.08 14.24 -8.46
CA ARG A 35 -12.88 14.90 -7.41
C ARG A 35 -12.44 16.33 -7.14
N ALA A 36 -11.14 16.57 -7.02
CA ALA A 36 -10.62 17.92 -6.80
C ALA A 36 -10.98 18.86 -7.95
N ALA A 37 -11.07 18.34 -9.18
CA ALA A 37 -11.52 19.06 -10.36
C ALA A 37 -13.06 19.21 -10.48
N GLY A 38 -13.83 18.69 -9.52
CA GLY A 38 -15.29 18.74 -9.53
C GLY A 38 -15.96 17.72 -10.46
N ILE A 39 -15.22 16.76 -10.99
CA ILE A 39 -15.74 15.68 -11.82
C ILE A 39 -16.45 14.67 -10.91
N ARG A 40 -17.73 14.39 -11.19
CA ARG A 40 -18.52 13.41 -10.44
C ARG A 40 -18.09 11.99 -10.83
N ILE A 41 -17.41 11.32 -9.92
CA ILE A 41 -17.02 9.91 -10.02
C ILE A 41 -17.40 9.19 -8.74
N GLU A 42 -18.04 8.03 -8.89
CA GLU A 42 -18.38 7.14 -7.79
C GLU A 42 -17.13 6.49 -7.22
N ASP A 43 -17.12 6.28 -5.90
CA ASP A 43 -16.09 5.48 -5.27
C ASP A 43 -16.21 4.01 -5.69
N PRO A 44 -15.07 3.31 -5.85
CA PRO A 44 -15.12 1.87 -5.95
C PRO A 44 -15.63 1.27 -4.61
N PRO A 45 -16.09 0.01 -4.61
CA PRO A 45 -16.44 -0.69 -3.39
C PRO A 45 -15.35 -0.57 -2.32
N GLU A 46 -15.72 -0.48 -1.03
CA GLU A 46 -14.78 -0.19 0.06
C GLU A 46 -13.56 -1.12 0.08
N LYS A 47 -13.76 -2.42 -0.20
CA LYS A 47 -12.67 -3.41 -0.31
C LYS A 47 -11.63 -3.09 -1.40
N GLU A 48 -12.02 -2.37 -2.44
CA GLU A 48 -11.18 -1.96 -3.57
C GLU A 48 -10.55 -0.58 -3.35
N GLN A 49 -10.87 0.09 -2.25
CA GLN A 49 -10.26 1.37 -1.86
C GLN A 49 -8.91 1.19 -1.16
N PHE A 50 -8.44 -0.05 -1.01
CA PHE A 50 -7.18 -0.43 -0.41
C PHE A 50 -6.47 -1.44 -1.32
N HIS A 51 -5.16 -1.34 -1.42
CA HIS A 51 -4.37 -2.22 -2.26
C HIS A 51 -3.03 -2.55 -1.58
N LEU A 52 -2.82 -3.84 -1.31
CA LEU A 52 -1.57 -4.35 -0.74
C LEU A 52 -0.54 -4.55 -1.86
N GLN A 53 0.56 -3.82 -1.78
CA GLN A 53 1.62 -3.77 -2.79
C GLN A 53 2.89 -4.46 -2.31
N GLY A 54 3.78 -4.79 -3.25
CA GLY A 54 5.01 -5.52 -2.98
C GLY A 54 4.81 -7.04 -2.94
N THR A 55 3.58 -7.48 -3.23
CA THR A 55 3.18 -8.90 -3.21
C THR A 55 3.12 -9.51 -4.62
N GLU A 56 3.22 -8.67 -5.65
CA GLU A 56 3.22 -9.05 -7.04
C GLU A 56 4.40 -9.99 -7.37
N PRO A 57 4.29 -10.88 -8.38
CA PRO A 57 5.34 -11.84 -8.72
C PRO A 57 6.67 -11.22 -9.16
N ASP A 58 6.60 -10.01 -9.72
CA ASP A 58 7.71 -9.18 -10.19
C ASP A 58 8.25 -8.23 -9.12
N ALA A 59 7.51 -7.98 -8.03
CA ALA A 59 7.98 -7.20 -6.88
C ALA A 59 8.99 -7.95 -5.97
N TYR A 60 9.28 -9.22 -6.27
CA TYR A 60 10.31 -9.99 -5.58
C TYR A 60 11.69 -9.75 -6.21
N TRP A 61 12.65 -9.31 -5.41
CA TRP A 61 14.01 -9.06 -5.87
C TRP A 61 15.06 -9.58 -4.89
N GLN A 62 15.91 -10.51 -5.36
CA GLN A 62 17.05 -11.05 -4.59
C GLN A 62 16.71 -11.50 -3.15
N GLY A 63 15.57 -12.17 -2.93
CA GLY A 63 15.17 -12.60 -1.59
C GLY A 63 14.46 -11.54 -0.75
N HIS A 64 14.05 -10.43 -1.37
CA HIS A 64 13.45 -9.30 -0.68
C HIS A 64 12.16 -8.82 -1.34
N ARG A 65 11.29 -8.20 -0.53
CA ARG A 65 10.08 -7.49 -0.94
C ARG A 65 9.92 -6.18 -0.17
N TRP A 66 9.17 -5.25 -0.77
CA TRP A 66 8.90 -3.91 -0.25
C TRP A 66 7.39 -3.76 -0.03
N ILE A 67 6.92 -4.24 1.13
CA ILE A 67 5.49 -4.39 1.42
C ILE A 67 4.90 -3.06 1.93
N ARG A 68 3.82 -2.63 1.30
CA ARG A 68 3.10 -1.42 1.69
C ARG A 68 1.62 -1.46 1.30
N LEU A 69 0.84 -0.53 1.83
CA LEU A 69 -0.59 -0.43 1.54
C LEU A 69 -0.93 0.93 0.91
N ALA A 70 -1.43 0.92 -0.32
CA ALA A 70 -2.05 2.09 -0.93
C ALA A 70 -3.52 2.21 -0.49
N SER A 71 -4.01 3.43 -0.32
CA SER A 71 -5.41 3.72 0.01
C SER A 71 -5.94 4.92 -0.76
N LEU A 72 -7.22 4.87 -1.14
CA LEU A 72 -7.92 6.01 -1.73
C LEU A 72 -8.16 7.16 -0.74
N TYR A 73 -8.32 6.82 0.54
CA TYR A 73 -8.62 7.74 1.62
C TYR A 73 -7.74 7.44 2.84
N PRO A 74 -6.42 7.71 2.77
CA PRO A 74 -5.51 7.47 3.87
C PRO A 74 -5.94 8.19 5.16
N GLU A 75 -6.64 9.34 5.04
CA GLU A 75 -7.17 10.10 6.17
C GLU A 75 -8.25 9.37 6.99
N ARG A 76 -8.78 8.23 6.49
CA ARG A 76 -9.74 7.38 7.21
C ARG A 76 -9.07 6.26 8.00
N ILE A 77 -7.76 6.07 7.84
CA ILE A 77 -6.99 4.99 8.45
C ILE A 77 -6.38 5.49 9.76
N ASP A 78 -6.54 4.72 10.83
CA ASP A 78 -5.87 4.92 12.11
C ASP A 78 -4.49 4.22 12.12
N HIS A 79 -4.46 2.96 11.67
CA HIS A 79 -3.22 2.22 11.46
C HIS A 79 -3.41 0.98 10.57
N VAL A 80 -2.29 0.40 10.14
CA VAL A 80 -2.23 -0.83 9.36
C VAL A 80 -1.33 -1.84 10.06
N VAL A 81 -1.82 -3.07 10.22
CA VAL A 81 -1.03 -4.21 10.72
C VAL A 81 -0.74 -5.15 9.56
N PHE A 82 0.54 -5.43 9.31
CA PHE A 82 0.98 -6.35 8.26
C PHE A 82 1.19 -7.76 8.81
N TYR A 83 0.87 -8.75 7.99
CA TYR A 83 0.96 -10.16 8.33
C TYR A 83 1.70 -10.94 7.24
N ARG A 84 2.59 -11.82 7.66
CA ARG A 84 3.30 -12.80 6.84
C ARG A 84 2.93 -14.20 7.32
N GLU A 85 2.39 -15.02 6.43
CA GLU A 85 1.89 -16.36 6.78
C GLU A 85 0.95 -16.37 8.00
N GLY A 86 0.09 -15.35 8.10
CA GLY A 86 -0.86 -15.18 9.20
C GLY A 86 -0.28 -14.64 10.51
N HIS A 87 1.04 -14.41 10.60
CA HIS A 87 1.69 -13.86 11.78
C HIS A 87 1.93 -12.35 11.61
N PRO A 88 1.62 -11.51 12.62
CA PRO A 88 1.88 -10.08 12.53
C PRO A 88 3.38 -9.80 12.46
N VAL A 89 3.79 -8.93 11.54
CA VAL A 89 5.20 -8.59 11.27
C VAL A 89 5.49 -7.10 11.35
N GLY A 90 4.47 -6.24 11.37
CA GLY A 90 4.67 -4.81 11.57
C GLY A 90 3.38 -4.03 11.70
N LEU A 91 3.53 -2.80 12.19
CA LEU A 91 2.48 -1.83 12.45
C LEU A 91 2.92 -0.49 11.84
N CYS A 92 2.02 0.18 11.14
CA CYS A 92 2.28 1.51 10.58
C CYS A 92 1.08 2.44 10.80
N HIS A 93 1.34 3.65 11.27
CA HIS A 93 0.31 4.67 11.54
C HIS A 93 0.21 5.73 10.45
N ASP A 94 1.26 5.91 9.66
CA ASP A 94 1.38 7.05 8.75
C ASP A 94 1.51 6.59 7.29
N GLU A 95 0.88 7.34 6.37
CA GLU A 95 1.04 7.16 4.94
C GLU A 95 2.52 7.38 4.55
N PRO A 96 3.14 6.50 3.71
CA PRO A 96 2.54 5.52 2.78
C PRO A 96 2.31 4.10 3.32
N PHE A 97 2.11 3.93 4.62
CA PHE A 97 1.80 2.65 5.25
C PHE A 97 2.77 1.55 4.81
N THR A 98 4.03 1.74 5.15
CA THR A 98 5.14 0.87 4.73
C THR A 98 5.58 -0.03 5.86
N LEU A 99 5.88 -1.28 5.54
CA LEU A 99 6.58 -2.17 6.47
C LEU A 99 8.06 -1.75 6.52
N GLY A 100 8.57 -1.45 7.71
CA GLY A 100 9.96 -1.00 7.87
C GLY A 100 10.20 0.44 7.41
N TYR A 101 9.25 1.35 7.61
CA TYR A 101 9.45 2.79 7.36
C TYR A 101 10.77 3.29 7.98
N GLN A 102 11.61 3.94 7.17
CA GLN A 102 12.81 4.62 7.67
C GLN A 102 12.67 6.14 7.57
N THR A 103 12.24 6.62 6.40
CA THR A 103 12.03 8.04 6.12
C THR A 103 10.92 8.21 5.10
N ASN A 104 10.50 9.45 4.84
CA ASN A 104 9.54 9.79 3.79
C ASN A 104 10.01 9.42 2.36
N TRP A 105 11.25 8.97 2.20
CA TRP A 105 11.84 8.55 0.92
C TRP A 105 12.33 7.11 0.89
N LYS A 106 12.23 6.36 2.00
CA LYS A 106 12.83 5.02 2.12
C LYS A 106 12.09 4.11 3.11
N GLN A 107 11.80 2.88 2.70
CA GLN A 107 11.45 1.78 3.59
C GLN A 107 12.52 0.68 3.54
N GLU A 108 12.51 -0.18 4.54
CA GLU A 108 13.36 -1.36 4.61
C GLU A 108 12.77 -2.52 3.80
N ALA A 109 13.65 -3.28 3.17
CA ALA A 109 13.27 -4.49 2.47
C ALA A 109 13.01 -5.62 3.48
N VAL A 110 11.99 -6.42 3.26
CA VAL A 110 11.75 -7.61 4.07
C VAL A 110 12.34 -8.83 3.38
N VAL A 111 13.19 -9.57 4.10
CA VAL A 111 13.73 -10.84 3.63
C VAL A 111 12.62 -11.88 3.63
N CYS A 112 12.35 -12.48 2.47
CA CYS A 112 11.24 -13.40 2.26
C CYS A 112 11.49 -14.40 1.13
N ASP A 113 10.76 -15.51 1.16
CA ASP A 113 10.65 -16.40 0.02
C ASP A 113 9.66 -15.86 -1.02
N ARG A 114 9.77 -16.37 -2.26
CA ARG A 114 8.96 -15.90 -3.39
C ARG A 114 7.47 -16.19 -3.21
N GLU A 115 7.12 -17.31 -2.57
CA GLU A 115 5.78 -17.90 -2.52
C GLU A 115 5.02 -17.64 -1.21
N GLU A 116 5.39 -16.60 -0.47
CA GLU A 116 4.76 -16.29 0.81
C GLU A 116 3.44 -15.53 0.68
N ARG A 117 2.54 -15.77 1.63
CA ARG A 117 1.27 -15.05 1.78
C ARG A 117 1.44 -13.81 2.64
N TRP A 118 0.95 -12.71 2.10
CA TRP A 118 0.91 -11.41 2.74
C TRP A 118 -0.52 -10.94 2.91
N SER A 119 -0.81 -10.34 4.06
CA SER A 119 -2.06 -9.63 4.29
C SER A 119 -1.86 -8.42 5.18
N ALA A 120 -2.82 -7.51 5.19
CA ALA A 120 -2.85 -6.34 6.03
C ALA A 120 -4.25 -6.18 6.64
N ASP A 121 -4.32 -5.89 7.93
CA ASP A 121 -5.52 -5.39 8.57
C ASP A 121 -5.46 -3.86 8.60
N VAL A 122 -6.45 -3.23 7.96
CA VAL A 122 -6.60 -1.78 7.89
C VAL A 122 -7.59 -1.36 8.97
N HIS A 123 -7.06 -0.76 10.03
CA HIS A 123 -7.86 -0.22 11.13
C HIS A 123 -8.29 1.19 10.77
N LEU A 124 -9.60 1.41 10.66
CA LEU A 124 -10.17 2.70 10.34
C LEU A 124 -10.42 3.52 11.61
N CYS A 125 -10.42 4.84 11.48
CA CYS A 125 -10.70 5.77 12.58
C CYS A 125 -12.09 5.58 13.21
N ASP A 126 -13.01 4.90 12.52
CA ASP A 126 -14.35 4.56 13.02
C ASP A 126 -14.43 3.22 13.77
N GLY A 127 -13.28 2.56 13.98
CA GLY A 127 -13.15 1.30 14.71
C GLY A 127 -13.40 0.05 13.86
N ARG A 128 -13.78 0.18 12.59
CA ARG A 128 -13.88 -0.97 11.67
C ARG A 128 -12.49 -1.46 11.27
N VAL A 129 -12.41 -2.75 10.96
CA VAL A 129 -11.19 -3.40 10.46
C VAL A 129 -11.50 -4.08 9.14
N LEU A 130 -10.68 -3.80 8.13
CA LEU A 130 -10.78 -4.41 6.80
C LEU A 130 -9.50 -5.19 6.49
N ARG A 131 -9.64 -6.46 6.09
CA ARG A 131 -8.49 -7.28 5.70
C ARG A 131 -8.27 -7.22 4.20
N CYS A 132 -7.04 -6.90 3.81
CA CYS A 132 -6.51 -6.99 2.44
C CYS A 132 -5.48 -8.10 2.38
N GLY A 133 -5.42 -8.90 1.32
CA GLY A 133 -4.38 -9.92 1.21
C GLY A 133 -4.32 -10.55 -0.16
N THR A 134 -3.24 -11.30 -0.40
CA THR A 134 -3.04 -12.05 -1.64
C THR A 134 -3.89 -13.33 -1.59
N ILE A 135 -4.77 -13.53 -2.58
CA ILE A 135 -5.32 -14.85 -2.87
C ILE A 135 -4.26 -15.54 -3.73
N LEU A 136 -3.57 -16.54 -3.19
CA LEU A 136 -2.75 -17.42 -4.03
C LEU A 136 -3.70 -18.16 -4.98
N THR A 137 -3.62 -17.88 -6.28
CA THR A 137 -4.16 -18.75 -7.34
C THR A 137 -3.25 -19.93 -7.56
#